data_AF-A0A6L5EKI5-F1
#
_entry.id   AF-A0A6L5EKI5-F1
#
_cell.length_a   1.000
_cell.length_b   1.000
_cell.length_c   1.000
_cell.angle_alpha   90.00
_cell.angle_beta   90.00
_cell.angle_gamma   90.00
#
_symmetry.space_group_name_H-M   'P 1'
#
loop_
_entity.id
_entity.type
_entity.pdbx_description
1 polymer ?
#
loop_
_entity_poly.entity_id
_entity_poly.type
_entity_poly.pdbx_seq_one_letter_code
_entity_poly.pdbx_strand_id
1 'polypeptide(L)' 'MQEVPEDTGDGERFRIAGEVGVVRGLRRYLVGKAGVARSQVAFVGYWRRGASPH' A
#
# COMPACT_ATOMS: atom_id res chain seq x y z
N MET A 1 29.45 5.86 -2.82
CA MET A 1 29.12 4.45 -2.59
C MET A 1 28.17 4.41 -1.42
N GLN A 2 26.87 4.57 -1.68
CA GLN A 2 25.86 4.33 -0.66
C GLN A 2 25.39 2.90 -0.92
N GLU A 3 25.67 2.00 0.01
CA GLU A 3 25.19 0.62 -0.05
C GLU A 3 23.66 0.68 -0.05
N VAL A 4 23.08 0.43 -1.22
CA VAL A 4 21.66 0.14 -1.31
C VAL A 4 21.55 -1.27 -0.74
N PRO A 5 20.86 -1.49 0.38
CA PRO A 5 20.66 -2.84 0.88
C PRO A 5 20.01 -3.64 -0.24
N GLU A 6 20.68 -4.73 -0.66
CA GLU A 6 20.09 -5.71 -1.56
C GLU A 6 18.92 -6.34 -0.82
N ASP A 7 17.74 -5.79 -1.05
CA ASP A 7 16.47 -6.42 -0.73
C ASP A 7 16.39 -7.67 -1.63
N THR A 8 16.96 -8.79 -1.17
CA THR A 8 16.83 -10.12 -1.79
C THR A 8 15.40 -10.65 -1.57
N GLY A 9 14.42 -9.85 -1.97
CA GLY A 9 13.02 -10.19 -1.97
C GLY A 9 12.54 -10.30 -3.40
N ASP A 10 12.78 -11.46 -4.03
CA ASP A 10 12.18 -11.86 -5.32
C ASP A 10 10.65 -12.07 -5.21
N GLY A 11 9.98 -11.40 -4.27
CA GLY A 11 8.54 -11.40 -4.10
C GLY A 11 7.95 -10.20 -4.81
N GLU A 12 7.07 -10.43 -5.79
CA GLU A 12 6.35 -9.37 -6.48
C GLU A 12 5.71 -8.39 -5.47
N ARG A 13 6.10 -7.11 -5.57
CA ARG A 13 5.51 -6.04 -4.77
C ARG A 13 4.40 -5.39 -5.57
N PHE A 14 3.19 -5.39 -5.03
CA PHE A 14 2.04 -4.77 -5.68
C PHE A 14 1.67 -3.44 -5.03
N ARG A 15 1.17 -2.51 -5.85
CA ARG A 15 0.73 -1.17 -5.41
C ARG A 15 -0.77 -1.03 -5.63
N ILE A 16 -1.48 -0.64 -4.59
CA ILE A 16 -2.93 -0.47 -4.62
C ILE A 16 -3.24 1.02 -4.47
N ALA A 17 -3.76 1.62 -5.54
CA ALA A 17 -4.20 3.01 -5.56
C ALA A 17 -5.73 3.10 -5.65
N GLY A 18 -6.35 3.99 -4.88
CA GLY A 18 -7.79 4.12 -4.91
C GLY A 18 -8.35 5.17 -3.95
N GLU A 19 -9.65 5.05 -3.67
CA GLU A 19 -10.33 5.92 -2.71
C GLU A 19 -9.76 5.72 -1.30
N VAL A 20 -9.51 6.81 -0.57
CA VAL A 20 -8.84 6.79 0.74
C VAL A 20 -9.51 5.84 1.75
N GLY A 21 -10.84 5.88 1.85
CA GLY A 21 -11.62 5.00 2.73
C GLY A 21 -11.51 3.52 2.37
N VAL A 22 -11.66 3.19 1.09
CA VAL A 22 -11.51 1.83 0.55
C VAL A 22 -10.11 1.30 0.80
N VAL A 23 -9.08 2.07 0.43
CA VAL A 23 -7.66 1.69 0.59
C VAL A 23 -7.31 1.45 2.07
N ARG A 24 -7.86 2.26 2.98
CA ARG A 24 -7.71 2.04 4.43
C ARG A 24 -8.32 0.72 4.91
N GLY A 25 -9.51 0.39 4.43
CA GLY A 25 -10.17 -0.88 4.73
C GLY A 25 -9.34 -2.06 4.24
N LEU A 26 -8.88 -1.96 2.99
CA LEU A 26 -8.08 -3.00 2.35
C LEU A 26 -6.75 -3.22 3.06
N ARG A 27 -6.06 -2.15 3.49
CA ARG A 27 -4.83 -2.25 4.30
C ARG A 27 -5.07 -3.01 5.60
N ARG A 28 -6.15 -2.70 6.32
CA ARG A 28 -6.48 -3.38 7.58
C ARG A 28 -6.72 -4.88 7.35
N TYR A 29 -7.40 -5.24 6.27
CA TYR A 29 -7.66 -6.63 5.93
C TYR A 29 -6.37 -7.36 5.50
N LEU A 30 -5.68 -6.86 4.47
CA LEU A 30 -4.55 -7.57 3.87
C LEU A 30 -3.40 -7.74 4.85
N VAL A 31 -3.01 -6.68 5.55
CA VAL A 31 -1.87 -6.73 6.48
C VAL A 31 -2.28 -7.31 7.84
N GLY A 32 -3.50 -7.03 8.31
CA GLY A 32 -3.93 -7.41 9.66
C GLY A 32 -4.56 -8.79 9.74
N LYS A 33 -5.45 -9.13 8.81
CA LYS A 33 -6.21 -10.39 8.83
C LYS A 33 -5.62 -11.45 7.90
N ALA A 34 -5.20 -11.07 6.69
CA ALA A 34 -4.71 -12.00 5.68
C ALA A 34 -3.20 -12.26 5.76
N GLY A 35 -2.45 -11.52 6.59
CA GLY A 35 -1.03 -11.77 6.83
C GLY A 35 -0.09 -11.34 5.69
N VAL A 36 -0.54 -10.51 4.76
CA VAL A 36 0.32 -9.95 3.70
C VAL A 36 1.42 -9.12 4.35
N ALA A 37 2.68 -9.44 4.04
CA ALA A 37 3.83 -8.72 4.57
C ALA A 37 3.80 -7.26 4.10
N ARG A 38 4.12 -6.32 5.00
CA ARG A 38 4.14 -4.89 4.68
C ARG A 38 5.15 -4.53 3.59
N SER A 39 6.21 -5.32 3.44
CA SER A 39 7.21 -5.17 2.39
C SER A 39 6.70 -5.54 0.99
N GLN A 40 5.64 -6.36 0.90
CA GLN A 40 5.08 -6.86 -0.36
C GLN A 40 3.97 -5.97 -0.94
N VAL A 41 3.49 -4.96 -0.20
CA VAL A 41 2.37 -4.11 -0.64
C VAL A 41 2.52 -2.65 -0.24
N ALA A 42 2.28 -1.75 -1.20
CA ALA A 42 2.14 -0.32 -0.94
C ALA A 42 0.71 0.17 -1.25
N PHE A 43 0.22 1.11 -0.44
CA PHE A 43 -1.13 1.66 -0.52
C PHE A 43 -1.08 3.16 -0.82
N VAL A 44 -1.83 3.63 -1.81
CA VAL A 44 -1.92 5.04 -2.21
C VAL A 44 -3.37 5.49 -2.20
N GLY A 45 -3.71 6.44 -1.34
CA GLY A 45 -5.01 7.11 -1.39
C GLY A 45 -4.97 8.23 -2.42
N TYR A 46 -5.62 8.05 -3.57
CA TYR A 46 -5.57 9.00 -4.68
C TYR A 46 -6.70 10.04 -4.60
N TRP A 47 -7.88 9.64 -4.16
CA TRP A 47 -9.05 10.50 -4.16
C TRP A 47 -10.01 10.17 -3.01
N ARG A 48 -10.95 11.06 -2.72
CA ARG A 48 -12.02 10.86 -1.75
C ARG A 48 -13.31 11.50 -2.26
N ARG A 49 -14.41 10.76 -2.27
CA ARG A 49 -15.72 11.34 -2.62
C ARG A 49 -16.07 12.47 -1.66
N GLY A 50 -16.49 13.61 -2.22
CA GLY A 50 -16.80 14.82 -1.45
C GLY A 50 -15.57 15.63 -1.01
N ALA A 51 -14.37 15.26 -1.43
CA ALA A 51 -13.22 16.17 -1.34
C ALA A 51 -13.31 17.17 -2.49
N SER A 52 -14.05 18.26 -2.29
CA SER A 52 -13.97 19.41 -3.19
C SER A 52 -12.68 20.17 -2.87
N PRO A 53 -11.82 20.47 -3.86
CA PRO A 53 -10.87 21.55 -3.70
C PRO A 53 -11.70 22.83 -3.56
N HIS A 54 -11.34 23.66 -2.59
CA HIS A 54 -11.94 24.97 -2.35
C HIS A 54 -11.43 25.94 -3.41
#